data_AF-A0A728EXF0-F1
#
_entry.id   AF-A0A728EXF0-F1
#
_cell.length_a   1.000
_cell.length_b   1.000
_cell.length_c   1.000
_cell.angle_alpha   90.00
_cell.angle_beta   90.00
_cell.angle_gamma   90.00
#
_symmetry.space_group_name_H-M   'P 1'
#
loop_
_entity.id
_entity.type
_entity.pdbx_description
1 polymer ?
#
loop_
_entity_poly.entity_id
_entity_poly.type
_entity_poly.pdbx_seq_one_letter_code
_entity_poly.pdbx_strand_id
1 'polypeptide(L)'
;MTALNKQALIAKIKKQTESFDTVVLKEDEANALLDELEVAEKRIAELEAREVTLPTPYPIGYGLVADKYNFALEECANAIRSAGVTVKGD
;
A
#
# COMPACT_ATOMS: atom_id res chain seq x y z
N MET A 1 32.39 19.34 -41.89
CA MET A 1 31.43 19.25 -40.77
C MET A 1 30.38 20.33 -40.95
N THR A 2 29.21 19.99 -41.48
CA THR A 2 28.10 20.93 -41.66
C THR A 2 27.46 21.20 -40.31
N ALA A 3 27.53 22.45 -39.85
CA ALA A 3 26.81 22.89 -38.67
C ALA A 3 25.32 22.62 -38.90
N LEU A 4 24.73 21.72 -38.11
CA LEU A 4 23.29 21.51 -38.14
C LEU A 4 22.62 22.84 -37.79
N ASN A 5 21.78 23.38 -38.69
CA ASN A 5 20.95 24.53 -38.32
C ASN A 5 19.97 24.11 -37.22
N LYS A 6 19.55 25.06 -36.36
CA LYS A 6 18.67 24.77 -35.23
C LYS A 6 17.36 24.08 -35.67
N GLN A 7 16.81 24.45 -36.83
CA GLN A 7 15.63 23.79 -37.40
C GLN A 7 15.84 22.30 -37.70
N ALA A 8 16.99 21.92 -38.26
CA ALA A 8 17.33 20.55 -38.62
C ALA A 8 17.58 19.70 -37.37
N LEU A 9 18.08 20.31 -36.31
CA LEU A 9 18.20 19.65 -35.01
C LEU A 9 16.82 19.41 -34.39
N ILE A 10 15.93 20.41 -34.42
CA ILE A 10 14.54 20.28 -33.95
C ILE A 10 13.78 19.20 -34.75
N ALA A 11 13.94 19.16 -36.07
CA ALA A 11 13.29 18.15 -36.92
C ALA A 11 13.79 16.73 -36.61
N LYS A 12 15.09 16.56 -36.34
CA LYS A 12 15.66 15.28 -35.91
C LYS A 12 15.15 14.85 -34.54
N ILE A 13 15.07 15.78 -33.58
CA ILE A 13 14.56 15.51 -32.23
C ILE A 13 13.09 15.07 -32.32
N LYS A 14 12.23 15.82 -33.02
CA LYS A 14 10.81 15.45 -33.21
C LYS A 14 10.64 14.07 -33.84
N LYS A 15 11.40 13.78 -34.91
CA LYS A 15 11.37 12.48 -35.58
C LYS A 15 11.87 11.34 -34.69
N GLN A 16 12.83 11.62 -33.79
CA GLN A 16 13.26 10.66 -32.78
C GLN A 16 12.17 10.43 -31.73
N THR A 17 11.48 11.49 -31.26
CA THR A 17 10.34 11.38 -30.34
C THR A 17 9.17 10.59 -30.96
N GLU A 18 8.90 10.74 -32.27
CA GLU A 18 7.92 9.93 -33.01
C GLU A 18 8.35 8.46 -33.19
N SER A 19 9.66 8.17 -33.12
CA SER A 19 10.21 6.80 -33.27
C SER A 19 10.31 6.04 -31.95
N PHE A 20 10.15 6.72 -30.82
CA PHE A 20 10.01 6.05 -29.55
C PHE A 20 8.57 5.58 -29.40
N ASP A 21 8.37 4.27 -29.56
CA ASP A 21 7.26 3.50 -28.98
C ASP A 21 7.38 3.49 -27.43
N THR A 22 7.70 4.64 -26.85
CA THR A 22 7.69 4.87 -25.41
C THR A 22 6.31 5.43 -25.09
N VAL A 23 5.66 4.85 -24.09
CA VAL A 23 4.50 5.46 -23.45
C VAL A 23 4.94 6.83 -22.91
N VAL A 24 4.79 7.88 -23.72
CA VAL A 24 4.90 9.27 -23.25
C VAL A 24 3.57 9.53 -22.56
N LEU A 25 3.47 9.16 -21.28
CA LEU A 25 2.37 9.63 -20.44
C LEU A 25 2.38 11.16 -20.53
N LYS A 26 1.25 11.76 -20.92
CA LYS A 26 1.15 13.23 -20.85
C LYS A 26 1.33 13.64 -19.39
N GLU A 27 1.90 14.83 -19.17
CA GLU A 27 2.12 15.34 -17.80
C GLU A 27 0.87 15.24 -16.93
N ASP A 28 -0.30 15.57 -17.50
CA ASP A 28 -1.59 15.45 -16.83
C ASP A 28 -1.97 13.99 -16.48
N GLU A 29 -1.65 13.03 -17.36
CA GLU A 29 -1.90 11.60 -17.14
C GLU A 29 -0.94 11.05 -16.07
N ALA A 30 0.31 11.50 -16.04
CA ALA A 30 1.29 11.13 -15.02
C ALA A 30 0.92 11.71 -13.65
N ASN A 31 0.45 12.96 -13.60
CA ASN A 31 -0.02 13.59 -12.36
C ASN A 31 -1.27 12.91 -11.80
N ALA A 32 -2.24 12.56 -12.66
CA ALA A 32 -3.43 11.83 -12.22
C ALA A 32 -3.10 10.46 -11.60
N LEU A 33 -2.16 9.71 -12.18
CA LEU A 33 -1.69 8.44 -11.61
C LEU A 33 -0.97 8.63 -10.28
N LEU A 34 -0.22 9.71 -10.12
CA LEU A 34 0.47 10.03 -8.87
C LEU A 34 -0.54 10.35 -7.76
N ASP A 35 -1.56 11.16 -8.06
CA ASP A 35 -2.64 11.48 -7.12
C ASP A 35 -3.40 10.21 -6.68
N GLU A 36 -3.72 9.32 -7.63
CA GLU A 36 -4.36 8.04 -7.34
C GLU A 36 -3.48 7.14 -6.45
N LEU A 37 -2.17 7.12 -6.71
CA LEU A 37 -1.21 6.35 -5.92
C LEU A 37 -1.11 6.89 -4.49
N GLU A 38 -1.00 8.21 -4.31
CA GLU A 38 -0.93 8.84 -2.99
C GLU A 38 -2.20 8.57 -2.17
N VAL A 39 -3.38 8.62 -2.81
CA VAL A 39 -4.66 8.28 -2.18
C VAL A 39 -4.70 6.80 -1.79
N ALA A 40 -4.22 5.91 -2.65
CA ALA A 40 -4.15 4.47 -2.37
C ALA A 40 -3.20 4.17 -1.21
N GLU A 41 -2.00 4.76 -1.20
CA GLU A 41 -1.02 4.62 -0.12
C GLU A 41 -1.58 5.12 1.21
N LYS A 42 -2.23 6.28 1.22
CA LYS A 42 -2.89 6.81 2.42
C LYS A 42 -3.98 5.87 2.94
N ARG A 43 -4.77 5.28 2.04
CA ARG A 43 -5.82 4.33 2.42
C ARG A 43 -5.22 3.02 2.96
N ILE A 44 -4.14 2.53 2.37
CA ILE A 44 -3.40 1.36 2.86
C ILE A 44 -2.87 1.65 4.26
N ALA A 45 -2.19 2.78 4.48
CA ALA A 45 -1.68 3.16 5.78
C ALA A 45 -2.79 3.28 6.84
N GLU A 46 -3.96 3.84 6.48
CA GLU A 46 -5.12 3.88 7.37
C GLU A 46 -5.61 2.47 7.74
N LEU A 47 -5.61 1.53 6.78
CA LEU A 47 -6.05 0.15 7.00
C LEU A 47 -5.03 -0.64 7.83
N GLU A 48 -3.74 -0.47 7.58
CA GLU A 48 -2.65 -1.11 8.32
C GLU A 48 -2.56 -0.61 9.77
N ALA A 49 -2.95 0.64 10.02
CA ALA A 49 -3.03 1.20 11.37
C ALA A 49 -4.25 0.71 12.19
N ARG A 50 -5.18 -0.04 11.58
CA ARG A 50 -6.35 -0.57 12.32
C ARG A 50 -5.95 -1.78 13.14
N GLU A 51 -6.41 -1.77 14.38
CA GLU A 51 -6.20 -2.87 15.32
C GLU A 51 -7.52 -3.55 15.66
N VAL A 52 -7.47 -4.85 15.90
CA VAL A 52 -8.60 -5.63 16.41
C VAL A 52 -8.60 -5.60 17.92
N THR A 53 -9.70 -5.16 18.53
CA THR A 53 -9.88 -5.28 19.98
C THR A 53 -10.57 -6.59 20.31
N LEU A 54 -9.87 -7.46 21.05
CA LEU A 54 -10.44 -8.69 21.57
C LEU A 54 -11.17 -8.45 22.90
N PRO A 55 -12.16 -9.29 23.25
CA PRO A 55 -12.77 -9.29 24.58
C PRO A 55 -11.72 -9.41 25.70
N THR A 56 -12.01 -8.85 26.88
CA THR A 56 -11.13 -8.97 28.04
C THR A 56 -11.08 -10.41 28.56
N PRO A 57 -9.89 -10.98 28.81
CA PRO A 57 -9.78 -12.30 29.42
C PRO A 57 -10.27 -12.28 30.87
N TYR A 58 -10.74 -13.43 31.34
CA TYR A 58 -11.05 -13.63 32.76
C TYR A 58 -9.77 -13.70 33.60
N PRO A 59 -9.83 -13.38 34.91
CA PRO A 59 -8.70 -13.58 35.81
C PRO A 59 -8.22 -15.04 35.82
N ILE A 60 -6.91 -15.22 35.95
CA ILE A 60 -6.29 -16.56 36.06
C ILE A 60 -6.85 -17.28 37.29
N GLY A 61 -7.28 -18.54 37.13
CA GLY A 61 -7.79 -19.35 38.23
C GLY A 61 -9.24 -19.07 38.61
N TYR A 62 -9.97 -18.30 37.80
CA TYR A 62 -11.41 -18.06 37.98
C TYR A 62 -12.26 -19.33 37.73
N GLY A 63 -11.66 -20.38 37.16
CA GLY A 63 -12.23 -21.72 37.04
C GLY A 63 -12.12 -22.27 35.61
N LEU A 64 -12.35 -23.58 35.47
CA LEU A 64 -12.13 -24.33 34.22
C LEU A 64 -12.80 -23.71 32.98
N VAL A 65 -14.02 -23.17 33.14
CA VAL A 65 -14.76 -22.55 32.02
C VAL A 65 -14.10 -21.24 31.58
N ALA A 66 -13.64 -20.43 32.53
CA ALA A 66 -12.92 -19.19 32.27
C ALA A 66 -11.57 -19.46 31.61
N ASP A 67 -10.85 -20.49 32.07
CA ASP A 67 -9.57 -20.89 31.47
C ASP A 67 -9.75 -21.36 30.02
N LYS A 68 -10.82 -22.12 29.72
CA LYS A 68 -11.16 -22.53 28.35
C LYS A 68 -11.52 -21.33 27.47
N TYR A 69 -12.25 -20.34 28.00
CA TYR A 69 -12.55 -19.11 27.29
C TYR A 69 -11.26 -18.34 26.94
N ASN A 70 -10.37 -18.16 27.91
CA ASN A 70 -9.09 -17.47 27.70
C ASN A 70 -8.21 -18.21 26.69
N PHE A 71 -8.20 -19.54 26.69
CA PHE A 71 -7.49 -20.33 25.68
C PHE A 71 -8.02 -20.07 24.27
N ALA A 72 -9.34 -20.13 24.08
CA ALA A 72 -9.96 -19.85 22.78
C ALA A 72 -9.71 -18.40 22.33
N LEU A 73 -9.71 -17.45 23.26
CA LEU A 73 -9.39 -16.05 23.00
C LEU A 73 -7.97 -15.88 22.45
N GLU A 74 -7.01 -16.61 23.02
CA GLU A 74 -5.61 -16.63 22.56
C GLU A 74 -5.47 -17.32 21.18
N GLU A 75 -6.21 -18.39 20.92
CA GLU A 75 -6.26 -18.99 19.58
C GLU A 75 -6.79 -18.00 18.53
N CYS A 76 -7.82 -17.22 18.86
CA CYS A 76 -8.29 -16.14 18.01
C CYS A 76 -7.22 -15.07 17.78
N ALA A 77 -6.51 -14.64 18.83
CA ALA A 77 -5.43 -13.65 18.71
C ALA A 77 -4.34 -14.15 17.74
N ASN A 78 -3.93 -15.41 17.88
CA ASN A 78 -2.92 -16.02 17.01
C ASN A 78 -3.39 -16.15 15.56
N ALA A 79 -4.66 -16.49 15.34
CA ALA A 79 -5.24 -16.52 14.00
C ALA A 79 -5.25 -15.12 13.34
N ILE A 80 -5.57 -14.07 14.10
CA ILE A 80 -5.57 -12.68 13.63
C ILE A 80 -4.15 -12.24 13.26
N ARG A 81 -3.16 -12.50 14.13
CA ARG A 81 -1.74 -12.21 13.85
C ARG A 81 -1.23 -12.97 12.63
N SER A 82 -1.60 -14.25 12.48
CA SER A 82 -1.24 -15.05 11.30
C SER A 82 -1.86 -14.52 10.01
N ALA A 83 -2.95 -13.76 10.09
CA ALA A 83 -3.55 -13.07 8.96
C ALA A 83 -2.90 -11.71 8.66
N GLY A 84 -1.86 -11.31 9.43
CA GLY A 84 -1.15 -10.05 9.26
C GLY A 84 -1.89 -8.83 9.83
N VAL A 85 -2.84 -9.05 10.74
CA VAL A 85 -3.62 -7.97 11.37
C VAL A 85 -3.16 -7.78 12.82
N THR A 86 -3.01 -6.54 13.25
CA THR A 86 -2.59 -6.18 14.60
C THR A 86 -3.73 -6.38 15.61
N VAL A 87 -3.44 -6.97 16.77
CA VAL A 87 -4.36 -7.02 17.91
C VAL A 87 -4.02 -5.88 18.86
N LYS A 88 -5.05 -5.17 19.35
CA LYS A 88 -4.87 -4.01 20.22
C LYS A 88 -4.15 -4.40 21.51
N GLY A 89 -3.02 -3.75 21.78
CA GLY A 89 -2.19 -3.98 22.96
C GLY A 89 -1.04 -4.98 22.76
N ASP A 90 -0.84 -5.46 21.53
CA ASP A 90 0.42 -6.09 21.10
C ASP A 90 1.62 -5.10 21.18
#